data_AF-A0A482ZE39-F1
#
_entry.id   AF-A0A482ZE39-F1
#
_cell.length_a   1.000
_cell.length_b   1.000
_cell.length_c   1.000
_cell.angle_alpha   90.00
_cell.angle_beta   90.00
_cell.angle_gamma   90.00
#
_symmetry.space_group_name_H-M   'P 1'
#
loop_
_entity.id
_entity.type
_entity.pdbx_description
1 polymer ?
#
loop_
_entity_poly.entity_id
_entity_poly.type
_entity_poly.pdbx_seq_one_letter_code
_entity_poly.pdbx_strand_id
1 'polypeptide(L)' 'MMNKVLFVSFLMLMAEEFASSHEMCPPGMVYTECGSACPVTCTRKPEVCTTLCVEGCFCPVGQIWKESSGECVPPEKC' A
#
# COMPACT_ATOMS: atom_id res chain seq x y z
N MET A 1 -10.68 3.99 -43.44
CA MET A 1 -10.40 4.76 -42.20
C MET A 1 -11.22 4.24 -41.02
N MET A 2 -12.49 3.88 -41.22
CA MET A 2 -13.35 3.19 -40.23
C MET A 2 -12.71 1.94 -39.58
N ASN A 3 -11.96 1.14 -40.35
CA ASN A 3 -11.39 -0.14 -39.88
C ASN A 3 -10.16 0.03 -38.95
N LYS A 4 -9.45 1.15 -39.05
CA LYS A 4 -8.31 1.47 -38.17
C LYS A 4 -8.82 2.04 -36.84
N VAL A 5 -9.88 2.84 -36.88
CA VAL A 5 -10.54 3.40 -35.69
C VAL A 5 -11.15 2.29 -34.84
N LEU A 6 -11.78 1.28 -35.48
CA LEU A 6 -12.30 0.09 -34.80
C LEU A 6 -11.21 -0.72 -34.08
N PHE A 7 -10.03 -0.86 -34.69
CA PHE A 7 -8.87 -1.52 -34.09
C PHE A 7 -8.32 -0.74 -32.90
N VAL A 8 -8.23 0.59 -33.03
CA VAL A 8 -7.79 1.49 -31.94
C VAL A 8 -8.79 1.48 -30.79
N SER A 9 -10.09 1.48 -31.05
CA SER A 9 -11.11 1.35 -30.00
C SER A 9 -11.09 -0.02 -29.32
N PHE A 10 -10.78 -1.10 -30.05
CA PHE A 10 -10.64 -2.45 -29.47
C PHE A 10 -9.36 -2.58 -28.61
N LEU A 11 -8.27 -1.91 -29.00
CA LEU A 11 -7.06 -1.81 -28.19
C LEU A 11 -7.26 -0.97 -26.92
N MET A 12 -8.07 0.08 -26.98
CA MET A 12 -8.44 0.89 -25.81
C MET A 12 -9.34 0.11 -24.84
N LEU A 13 -10.22 -0.76 -25.32
CA LEU A 13 -11.03 -1.66 -24.47
C LEU A 13 -10.18 -2.74 -23.77
N MET A 14 -9.02 -3.10 -24.32
CA MET A 14 -8.05 -3.99 -23.67
C MET A 14 -7.03 -3.23 -22.80
N ALA A 15 -6.98 -1.90 -22.90
CA ALA A 15 -6.15 -1.05 -22.04
C ALA A 15 -6.81 -0.77 -20.68
N GLU A 16 -8.07 -1.18 -20.49
CA GLU A 16 -8.75 -1.16 -19.19
C GLU A 16 -8.31 -2.32 -18.27
N GLU A 17 -7.42 -3.21 -18.74
CA GLU A 17 -6.95 -4.38 -17.99
C GLU A 17 -5.43 -4.39 -17.73
N PHE A 18 -4.71 -3.30 -18.06
CA PHE A 18 -3.28 -3.18 -17.76
C PHE A 18 -2.94 -1.79 -17.21
N ALA A 19 -3.71 -1.32 -16.24
CA ALA A 19 -3.33 -0.19 -15.41
C ALA A 19 -3.39 -0.50 -13.90
N SER A 20 -3.39 -1.78 -13.49
CA SER A 20 -3.24 -2.13 -12.08
C SER A 20 -1.83 -2.63 -11.78
N SER A 21 -0.84 -1.77 -12.00
CA SER A 21 0.41 -1.80 -11.25
C SER A 21 0.52 -0.62 -10.28
N HIS A 22 -0.59 0.12 -10.06
CA HIS A 22 -0.64 1.31 -9.20
C HIS A 22 -1.15 1.04 -7.78
N GLU A 23 -1.05 -0.19 -7.28
CA GLU A 23 -1.07 -0.42 -5.83
C GLU A 23 0.35 -0.66 -5.34
N MET A 24 1.17 0.40 -5.30
CA MET A 24 2.48 0.29 -4.63
C MET A 24 2.31 0.02 -3.14
N CYS A 25 1.17 0.43 -2.55
CA CYS A 25 0.73 0.07 -1.21
C CYS A 25 -0.80 0.01 -1.10
N PRO A 26 -1.33 -0.73 -0.11
CA PRO A 26 -2.75 -0.66 0.24
C PRO A 26 -3.19 0.77 0.57
N PRO A 27 -4.49 1.12 0.38
CA PRO A 27 -5.01 2.43 0.72
C PRO A 27 -4.65 2.86 2.15
N GLY A 28 -4.17 4.10 2.30
CA GLY A 28 -3.78 4.65 3.60
C GLY A 28 -2.39 4.24 4.09
N MET A 29 -1.66 3.41 3.34
CA MET A 29 -0.24 3.12 3.59
C MET A 29 0.68 3.86 2.63
N VAL A 30 1.94 4.00 3.03
CA VAL A 30 3.00 4.69 2.29
C VAL A 30 4.16 3.74 2.05
N TYR A 31 4.61 3.65 0.80
CA TYR A 31 5.82 2.90 0.49
C TYR A 31 7.03 3.61 1.11
N THR A 32 7.83 2.84 1.83
CA THR A 32 9.05 3.31 2.49
C THR A 32 10.18 2.36 2.11
N GLU A 33 11.27 2.89 1.58
CA GLU A 33 12.47 2.11 1.22
C GLU A 33 13.15 1.51 2.47
N CYS A 34 12.96 2.12 3.64
CA CYS A 34 13.60 1.74 4.89
C CYS A 34 12.64 1.99 6.08
N GLY A 35 11.73 1.05 6.32
CA GLY A 35 10.84 1.02 7.49
C GLY A 35 11.25 -0.03 8.53
N SER A 36 10.66 0.01 9.73
CA SER A 36 10.98 -0.96 10.79
C SER A 36 10.61 -2.39 10.37
N ALA A 37 11.53 -3.35 10.55
CA ALA A 37 11.22 -4.78 10.37
C ALA A 37 10.20 -5.31 11.40
N CYS A 38 9.97 -4.58 12.50
CA CYS A 38 8.95 -4.89 13.50
C CYS A 38 8.09 -3.63 13.74
N PRO A 39 7.14 -3.32 12.84
CA PRO A 39 6.26 -2.18 13.03
C PRO A 39 5.39 -2.38 14.28
N VAL A 40 5.20 -1.30 15.03
CA VAL A 40 4.26 -1.28 16.16
C VAL A 40 2.84 -1.24 15.61
N THR A 41 1.95 -2.04 16.19
CA THR A 41 0.53 -2.04 15.87
C THR A 41 -0.29 -1.92 17.16
N CYS A 42 -1.62 -1.77 17.05
CA CYS A 42 -2.47 -1.70 18.24
C CYS A 42 -2.37 -2.98 19.10
N THR A 43 -2.17 -4.14 18.49
CA THR A 43 -2.11 -5.44 19.18
C THR A 43 -0.69 -5.94 19.41
N ARG A 44 0.31 -5.44 18.67
CA ARG A 44 1.70 -5.90 18.74
C ARG A 44 2.66 -4.77 19.08
N LYS A 45 3.32 -4.90 20.24
CA LYS A 45 4.40 -4.03 20.71
C LYS A 45 5.68 -4.86 20.91
N PRO A 46 6.56 -4.94 19.90
CA PRO A 46 7.78 -5.74 20.02
C PRO A 46 8.72 -5.17 21.09
N GLU A 47 9.10 -5.99 22.08
CA GLU A 47 10.07 -5.62 23.12
C GLU A 47 11.51 -5.55 22.61
N VAL A 48 11.83 -6.43 21.65
CA VAL A 48 13.13 -6.50 20.99
C VAL A 48 12.90 -6.50 19.48
N CYS A 49 13.61 -5.64 18.75
CA CYS A 49 13.63 -5.61 17.30
C CYS A 49 15.06 -5.37 16.78
N THR A 50 15.33 -5.84 15.57
CA THR A 50 16.56 -5.51 14.85
C THR A 50 16.60 -4.03 14.48
N THR A 51 17.81 -3.47 14.32
CA THR A 51 18.01 -2.13 13.77
C THR A 51 18.01 -2.12 12.24
N LEU A 52 17.96 -3.30 11.61
CA LEU A 52 17.82 -3.41 10.16
C LEU A 52 16.43 -2.90 9.74
N CYS A 53 16.41 -2.03 8.74
CA CYS A 53 15.18 -1.62 8.08
C CYS A 53 14.90 -2.47 6.84
N VAL A 54 13.63 -2.52 6.44
CA VAL A 54 13.16 -3.24 5.26
C VAL A 54 12.29 -2.32 4.40
N GLU A 55 12.34 -2.52 3.09
CA GLU A 55 11.44 -1.86 2.16
C GLU A 55 10.02 -2.45 2.26
N GLY A 56 9.00 -1.61 2.06
CA GLY A 56 7.62 -2.06 2.06
C GLY A 56 6.61 -0.96 2.36
N CYS A 57 5.39 -1.38 2.68
CA CYS A 57 4.27 -0.50 2.98
C CYS A 57 4.07 -0.34 4.48
N PHE A 58 4.02 0.91 4.93
CA PHE A 58 3.90 1.24 6.34
C PHE A 58 2.82 2.28 6.58
N CYS A 59 2.33 2.35 7.80
CA CYS A 59 1.44 3.45 8.18
C CYS A 59 2.18 4.79 8.10
N PRO A 60 1.47 5.88 7.73
CA PRO A 60 2.02 7.23 7.76
C PRO A 60 2.61 7.57 9.13
N VAL A 61 3.57 8.50 9.13
CA VAL A 61 4.20 8.98 10.37
C VAL A 61 3.14 9.41 11.38
N GLY A 62 3.26 8.91 12.62
CA GLY A 62 2.33 9.20 13.70
C GLY A 62 1.08 8.30 13.74
N GLN A 63 0.99 7.30 12.86
CA GLN A 63 -0.09 6.31 12.87
C GLN A 63 0.46 4.90 13.02
N ILE A 64 -0.36 4.00 13.54
CA ILE A 64 -0.06 2.56 13.66
C ILE A 64 -1.22 1.74 13.12
N TRP A 65 -0.92 0.51 12.71
CA TRP A 65 -1.91 -0.40 12.14
C TRP A 65 -2.90 -0.87 13.21
N LYS A 66 -4.19 -0.78 12.92
CA LYS A 66 -5.26 -1.34 13.73
C LYS A 66 -5.87 -2.55 13.02
N GLU A 67 -5.54 -3.75 13.49
CA GLU A 67 -5.95 -5.01 12.84
C GLU A 67 -7.46 -5.16 12.75
N SER A 68 -8.21 -4.64 13.74
CA SER A 68 -9.67 -4.78 13.78
C SER A 68 -10.39 -3.97 12.70
N SER A 69 -9.83 -2.84 12.28
CA SER A 69 -10.41 -1.99 11.22
C SER A 69 -9.70 -2.14 9.88
N GLY A 70 -8.48 -2.66 9.87
CA GLY A 70 -7.66 -2.74 8.65
C GLY A 70 -7.20 -1.35 8.19
N GLU A 71 -6.95 -0.44 9.13
CA GLU A 71 -6.61 0.95 8.84
C GLU A 71 -5.45 1.43 9.71
N CYS A 72 -4.74 2.46 9.21
CA CYS A 72 -3.79 3.22 10.01
C CYS A 72 -4.55 4.24 10.86
N VAL A 73 -4.26 4.27 12.16
CA VAL A 73 -4.90 5.18 13.11
C VAL A 73 -3.86 5.81 14.04
N PRO A 74 -4.13 6.99 14.62
CA PRO A 74 -3.33 7.50 15.73
C PRO A 74 -3.30 6.48 16.89
N PRO A 75 -2.19 6.31 17.62
CA PRO A 75 -2.07 5.36 18.74
C PRO A 75 -3.16 5.51 19.81
N GLU A 76 -3.71 6.72 19.99
CA GLU A 76 -4.78 7.03 20.93
C GLU A 76 -6.14 6.47 20.51
N LYS A 77 -6.25 6.01 19.26
CA LYS A 77 -7.45 5.37 18.69
C LYS A 77 -7.30 3.85 18.55
N CYS A 78 -6.22 3.28 19.09
CA CYS A 78 -6.28 1.90 19.55
C CYS A 78 -7.28 1.85 20.73
#